data_AF-A0A2D7VZR9-F1
#
_entry.id   AF-A0A2D7VZR9-F1
#
_cell.length_a   1.000
_cell.length_b   1.000
_cell.length_c   1.000
_cell.angle_alpha   90.00
_cell.angle_beta   90.00
_cell.angle_gamma   90.00
#
_symmetry.space_group_name_H-M   'P 1'
#
loop_
_entity.id
_entity.type
_entity.pdbx_description
1 polymer ?
#
loop_
_entity_poly.entity_id
_entity_poly.type
_entity_poly.pdbx_seq_one_letter_code
_entity_poly.pdbx_strand_id
1 'polypeptide(L)'
;MAATVTLLADHKGITGPKAIGDEYVVDAYIDLGAYASGGIDVTASQFGLSTMHQLIITGQDSTVLLITPEVSATGAYESSTTITINAIDEQSNQLAEENSTQDCGTIRVRVYGLI
;
A
#
# COMPACT_ATOMS: atom_id res chain seq x y z
N MET A 1 12.46 -2.87 6.53
CA MET A 1 12.49 -3.81 5.38
C MET A 1 11.57 -3.22 4.31
N ALA A 2 11.90 -3.28 3.03
CA ALA A 2 11.06 -2.66 1.99
C ALA A 2 9.98 -3.65 1.53
N ALA A 3 8.73 -3.19 1.40
CA ALA A 3 7.67 -3.98 0.80
C ALA A 3 8.00 -4.33 -0.66
N THR A 4 7.56 -5.50 -1.09
CA THR A 4 7.63 -5.90 -2.51
C THR A 4 6.33 -5.55 -3.20
N VAL A 5 6.39 -4.65 -4.18
CA VAL A 5 5.24 -4.25 -5.00
C VAL A 5 5.28 -5.00 -6.32
N THR A 6 4.16 -5.64 -6.69
CA THR A 6 4.01 -6.31 -7.97
C THR A 6 2.81 -5.75 -8.73
N LEU A 7 3.07 -5.20 -9.91
CA LEU A 7 2.03 -4.65 -10.77
C LEU A 7 1.16 -5.76 -11.36
N LEU A 8 -0.15 -5.59 -11.28
CA LEU A 8 -1.12 -6.54 -11.79
C LEU A 8 -1.55 -6.14 -13.20
N ALA A 9 -1.51 -7.11 -14.10
CA ALA A 9 -2.07 -6.94 -15.42
C ALA A 9 -3.59 -6.76 -15.34
N ASP A 10 -4.12 -5.84 -16.13
CA ASP A 10 -5.57 -5.74 -16.31
C ASP A 10 -6.12 -6.81 -17.27
N HIS A 11 -7.42 -6.74 -17.57
CA HIS A 11 -8.08 -7.67 -18.47
C HIS A 11 -7.54 -7.66 -19.92
N LYS A 12 -6.67 -6.71 -20.27
CA LYS A 12 -5.98 -6.63 -21.57
C LYS A 12 -4.51 -7.03 -21.49
N GLY A 13 -4.03 -7.45 -20.31
CA GLY A 13 -2.64 -7.82 -20.10
C GLY A 13 -1.71 -6.63 -19.81
N ILE A 14 -2.24 -5.43 -19.57
CA ILE A 14 -1.42 -4.23 -19.34
C ILE A 14 -1.14 -4.07 -17.86
N THR A 15 0.13 -3.99 -17.47
CA THR A 15 0.60 -3.83 -16.08
C THR A 15 0.94 -2.39 -15.70
N GLY A 16 1.10 -1.49 -16.67
CA GLY A 16 1.51 -0.10 -16.43
C GLY A 16 0.37 0.83 -16.02
N PRO A 17 0.69 2.06 -15.59
CA PRO A 17 -0.31 3.07 -15.27
C PRO A 17 -1.19 3.41 -16.47
N LYS A 18 -2.49 3.57 -16.20
CA LYS A 18 -3.50 3.88 -17.21
C LYS A 18 -4.14 5.22 -16.92
N ALA A 19 -4.22 6.08 -17.92
CA ALA A 19 -4.89 7.36 -17.78
C ALA A 19 -6.38 7.17 -17.41
N ILE A 20 -6.84 7.91 -16.41
CA ILE A 20 -8.22 8.03 -15.97
C ILE A 20 -8.50 9.51 -15.68
N GLY A 21 -9.02 10.21 -16.68
CA GLY A 21 -9.12 11.68 -16.62
C GLY A 21 -7.73 12.32 -16.60
N ASP A 22 -7.47 13.15 -15.59
CA ASP A 22 -6.19 13.87 -15.41
C ASP A 22 -5.16 13.10 -14.56
N GLU A 23 -5.49 11.88 -14.13
CA GLU A 23 -4.64 11.02 -13.31
C GLU A 23 -4.35 9.68 -13.99
N TYR A 24 -3.49 8.88 -13.36
CA TYR A 24 -3.17 7.52 -13.76
C TYR A 24 -3.54 6.55 -12.66
N VAL A 25 -4.09 5.40 -13.04
CA VAL A 25 -4.46 4.31 -12.13
C VAL A 25 -3.63 3.06 -12.40
N VAL A 26 -3.21 2.41 -11.31
CA VAL A 26 -2.41 1.19 -11.30
C VAL A 26 -3.05 0.18 -10.35
N ASP A 27 -3.16 -1.07 -10.79
CA ASP A 27 -3.53 -2.20 -9.91
C ASP A 27 -2.25 -2.95 -9.53
N ALA A 28 -2.09 -3.30 -8.26
CA ALA A 28 -0.93 -4.02 -7.77
C ALA A 28 -1.29 -4.90 -6.58
N TYR A 29 -0.38 -5.79 -6.18
CA TYR A 29 -0.34 -6.30 -4.83
C TYR A 29 0.96 -5.92 -4.15
N ILE A 30 0.91 -5.81 -2.82
CA ILE A 30 2.03 -5.46 -1.97
C ILE A 30 2.20 -6.61 -0.99
N ASP A 31 3.34 -7.28 -1.07
CA ASP A 31 3.80 -8.22 -0.06
C ASP A 31 4.50 -7.44 1.05
N LEU A 32 3.89 -7.45 2.23
CA LEU A 32 4.32 -6.66 3.39
C LEU A 32 5.42 -7.39 4.18
N GLY A 33 5.55 -8.71 4.01
CA GLY A 33 6.48 -9.54 4.78
C GLY A 33 6.41 -9.25 6.28
N ALA A 34 7.57 -9.20 6.93
CA ALA A 34 7.65 -8.86 8.36
C ALA A 34 7.50 -7.36 8.60
N TYR A 35 6.71 -7.00 9.62
CA TYR A 35 6.45 -5.60 9.99
C TYR A 35 7.72 -4.89 10.48
N ALA A 36 7.96 -3.68 9.96
CA ALA A 36 8.99 -2.76 10.45
C ALA A 36 8.36 -1.72 11.40
N SER A 37 9.12 -1.25 12.40
CA SER A 37 8.60 -0.18 13.27
C SER A 37 8.32 1.09 12.48
N GLY A 38 7.16 1.69 12.79
CA GLY A 38 6.68 2.88 12.08
C GLY A 38 5.99 2.59 10.74
N GLY A 39 5.71 1.31 10.42
CA GLY A 39 4.99 0.95 9.21
C GLY A 39 5.89 0.57 8.03
N ILE A 40 5.26 0.27 6.91
CA ILE A 40 5.94 -0.15 5.69
C ILE A 40 5.72 0.90 4.61
N ASP A 41 6.80 1.56 4.22
CA ASP A 41 6.75 2.57 3.17
C ASP A 41 6.66 1.95 1.78
N VAL A 42 5.72 2.46 0.99
CA VAL A 42 5.66 2.27 -0.45
C VAL A 42 5.75 3.60 -1.17
N THR A 43 6.52 3.63 -2.25
CA THR A 43 6.85 4.83 -3.01
C THR A 43 6.11 4.86 -4.34
N ALA A 44 5.81 6.06 -4.84
CA ALA A 44 5.09 6.24 -6.11
C ALA A 44 5.79 5.54 -7.27
N SER A 45 7.13 5.55 -7.28
CA SER A 45 7.95 4.93 -8.31
C SER A 45 7.80 3.41 -8.39
N GLN A 46 7.47 2.73 -7.28
CA GLN A 46 7.16 1.30 -7.28
C GLN A 46 5.88 0.99 -8.08
N PHE A 47 4.99 1.98 -8.24
CA PHE A 47 3.78 1.88 -9.06
C PHE A 47 3.98 2.42 -10.49
N GLY A 48 5.16 2.93 -10.83
CA GLY A 48 5.40 3.63 -12.10
C GLY A 48 4.79 5.04 -12.13
N LEU A 49 4.57 5.65 -10.97
CA LEU A 49 4.03 6.99 -10.78
C LEU A 49 5.12 7.95 -10.23
N SER A 50 4.97 9.26 -10.45
CA SER A 50 5.78 10.30 -9.81
C SER A 50 5.16 10.83 -8.53
N THR A 51 3.83 10.80 -8.40
CA THR A 51 3.10 11.09 -7.16
C THR A 51 1.93 10.13 -6.98
N MET A 52 1.42 10.01 -5.75
CA MET A 52 0.21 9.28 -5.38
C MET A 52 -0.77 10.25 -4.71
N HIS A 53 -2.03 10.18 -5.11
CA HIS A 53 -3.13 10.94 -4.52
C HIS A 53 -4.09 10.05 -3.72
N GLN A 54 -4.20 8.77 -4.09
CA GLN A 54 -5.06 7.82 -3.41
C GLN A 54 -4.51 6.40 -3.50
N LEU A 55 -4.61 5.67 -2.39
CA LEU A 55 -4.41 4.23 -2.33
C LEU A 55 -5.67 3.58 -1.75
N ILE A 56 -6.22 2.62 -2.49
CA ILE A 56 -7.39 1.84 -2.09
C ILE A 56 -6.93 0.41 -1.87
N ILE A 57 -7.12 -0.12 -0.66
CA ILE A 57 -7.00 -1.55 -0.39
C ILE A 57 -8.29 -2.22 -0.88
N THR A 58 -8.14 -3.13 -1.84
CA THR A 58 -9.24 -3.86 -2.49
C THR A 58 -9.35 -5.31 -2.01
N GLY A 59 -8.39 -5.76 -1.21
CA GLY A 59 -8.38 -7.06 -0.54
C GLY A 59 -7.12 -7.22 0.31
N GLN A 60 -7.19 -8.08 1.32
CA GLN A 60 -6.08 -8.48 2.18
C GLN A 60 -6.22 -9.97 2.49
N ASP A 61 -5.10 -10.67 2.66
CA ASP A 61 -5.09 -12.09 3.08
C ASP A 61 -4.97 -12.26 4.61
N SER A 62 -4.45 -11.25 5.31
CA SER A 62 -4.35 -11.23 6.76
C SER A 62 -5.71 -11.40 7.42
N THR A 63 -5.76 -12.31 8.40
CA THR A 63 -6.96 -12.60 9.20
C THR A 63 -6.86 -12.10 10.64
N VAL A 64 -5.71 -11.55 11.03
CA VAL A 64 -5.41 -11.12 12.40
C VAL A 64 -4.99 -9.66 12.49
N LEU A 65 -4.40 -9.13 11.42
CA LEU A 65 -4.04 -7.72 11.30
C LEU A 65 -4.98 -7.01 10.34
N LEU A 66 -5.45 -5.84 10.73
CA LEU A 66 -6.05 -4.86 9.84
C LEU A 66 -4.94 -4.07 9.17
N ILE A 67 -4.86 -4.17 7.84
CA ILE A 67 -3.91 -3.39 7.07
C ILE A 67 -4.57 -2.12 6.56
N THR A 68 -3.95 -0.97 6.81
CA THR A 68 -4.48 0.34 6.40
C THR A 68 -3.35 1.28 5.99
N PRO A 69 -3.54 2.14 4.97
CA PRO A 69 -2.63 3.26 4.77
C PRO A 69 -2.70 4.22 5.96
N GLU A 70 -1.56 4.77 6.34
CA GLU A 70 -1.46 5.83 7.32
C GLU A 70 -1.97 7.15 6.74
N VAL A 71 -2.81 7.84 7.51
CA VAL A 71 -3.25 9.20 7.20
C VAL A 71 -3.19 10.04 8.47
N SER A 72 -2.86 11.31 8.30
CA SER A 72 -2.96 12.31 9.37
C SER A 72 -4.40 12.49 9.86
N ALA A 73 -4.58 13.20 10.97
CA ALA A 73 -5.91 13.53 11.50
C ALA A 73 -6.80 14.35 10.53
N THR A 74 -6.20 14.97 9.51
CA THR A 74 -6.93 15.68 8.44
C THR A 74 -7.22 14.80 7.22
N GLY A 75 -6.80 13.53 7.24
CA GLY A 75 -6.99 12.57 6.16
C GLY A 75 -5.98 12.67 5.02
N ALA A 76 -4.92 13.48 5.18
CA ALA A 76 -3.85 13.57 4.19
C ALA A 76 -2.76 12.51 4.45
N TYR A 77 -2.16 11.97 3.38
CA TYR A 77 -0.89 11.26 3.48
C TYR A 77 0.23 12.23 3.88
N GLU A 78 1.21 11.74 4.62
CA GLU A 78 2.38 12.54 5.05
C GLU A 78 3.23 13.01 3.86
N SER A 79 3.20 12.26 2.75
CA SER A 79 3.91 12.58 1.51
C SER A 79 3.07 12.23 0.28
N SER A 80 3.22 13.00 -0.79
CA SER A 80 2.66 12.66 -2.11
C SER A 80 3.51 11.67 -2.90
N THR A 81 4.69 11.30 -2.40
CA THR A 81 5.63 10.39 -3.08
C THR A 81 5.84 9.08 -2.33
N THR A 82 5.44 9.03 -1.07
CA THR A 82 5.53 7.86 -0.19
C THR A 82 4.25 7.76 0.63
N ILE A 83 3.67 6.57 0.71
CA ILE A 83 2.58 6.23 1.61
C ILE A 83 3.08 5.15 2.56
N THR A 84 2.89 5.36 3.84
CA THR A 84 3.18 4.37 4.88
C THR A 84 1.97 3.46 5.05
N ILE A 85 2.20 2.15 5.11
CA ILE A 85 1.18 1.14 5.36
C ILE A 85 1.36 0.61 6.78
N ASN A 86 0.30 0.70 7.57
CA ASN A 86 0.25 0.21 8.94
C ASN A 86 -0.45 -1.14 9.00
N ALA A 87 0.06 -2.01 9.86
CA ALA A 87 -0.61 -3.22 10.28
C ALA A 87 -1.04 -3.03 11.73
N ILE A 88 -2.34 -3.14 11.98
CA ILE A 88 -2.95 -2.96 13.31
C ILE A 88 -3.43 -4.32 13.78
N ASP A 89 -2.99 -4.76 14.95
CA ASP A 89 -3.54 -5.95 15.59
C ASP A 89 -4.94 -5.63 16.12
N GLU A 90 -5.96 -6.29 15.57
CA GLU A 90 -7.36 -6.03 15.91
C GLU A 90 -7.69 -6.37 17.38
N GLN A 91 -6.92 -7.25 18.01
CA GLN A 91 -7.16 -7.65 19.41
C GLN A 91 -6.66 -6.61 20.40
N SER A 92 -5.50 -6.02 20.12
CA SER A 92 -4.85 -5.03 20.98
C SER A 92 -5.14 -3.58 20.57
N ASN A 93 -5.65 -3.36 19.34
CA ASN A 93 -5.82 -2.06 18.71
C ASN A 93 -4.53 -1.21 18.78
N GLN A 94 -3.39 -1.88 18.63
CA GLN A 94 -2.06 -1.28 18.55
C GLN A 94 -1.46 -1.59 17.18
N LEU A 95 -0.46 -0.81 16.78
CA LEU A 95 0.39 -1.21 15.66
C LEU A 95 1.03 -2.57 15.97
N ALA A 96 1.12 -3.43 14.96
CA ALA A 96 1.76 -4.73 15.07
C ALA A 96 3.18 -4.57 15.65
N GLU A 97 3.58 -5.48 16.53
CA GLU A 97 4.83 -5.33 17.26
C GLU A 97 6.04 -5.35 16.33
N GLU A 98 6.94 -4.40 16.58
CA GLU A 98 8.24 -4.29 15.93
C GLU A 98 9.01 -5.62 16.04
N ASN A 99 9.56 -6.08 14.91
CA ASN A 99 10.43 -7.25 14.87
C ASN A 99 9.72 -8.57 15.25
N SER A 100 8.40 -8.58 15.24
CA SER A 100 7.66 -9.81 15.11
C SER A 100 8.09 -10.46 13.80
N THR A 101 8.48 -11.73 13.83
CA THR A 101 8.64 -12.54 12.60
C THR A 101 7.29 -12.81 11.93
N GLN A 102 6.26 -12.04 12.31
CA GLN A 102 4.90 -12.19 11.89
C GLN A 102 4.78 -11.56 10.51
N ASP A 103 4.52 -12.44 9.56
CA ASP A 103 4.13 -12.05 8.22
C ASP A 103 2.82 -11.26 8.29
N CYS A 104 2.85 -10.03 7.77
CA CYS A 104 1.69 -9.16 7.62
C CYS A 104 0.86 -9.51 6.38
N GLY A 105 1.35 -10.46 5.58
CA GLY A 105 0.67 -10.99 4.41
C GLY A 105 0.73 -10.03 3.23
N THR A 106 -0.21 -10.23 2.32
CA THR A 106 -0.34 -9.50 1.06
C THR A 106 -1.64 -8.69 1.01
N ILE A 107 -1.52 -7.44 0.56
CA ILE A 107 -2.68 -6.61 0.21
C ILE A 107 -2.77 -6.40 -1.30
N ARG A 108 -4.00 -6.38 -1.81
CA ARG A 108 -4.29 -5.97 -3.18
C ARG A 108 -4.70 -4.51 -3.18
N VAL A 109 -4.06 -3.70 -4.01
CA VAL A 109 -4.29 -2.25 -4.03
C VAL A 109 -4.64 -1.75 -5.43
N ARG A 110 -5.36 -0.63 -5.42
CA ARG A 110 -5.49 0.27 -6.56
C ARG A 110 -4.97 1.64 -6.17
N VAL A 111 -4.04 2.18 -6.95
CA VAL A 111 -3.35 3.44 -6.66
C VAL A 111 -3.62 4.44 -7.77
N TYR A 112 -3.93 5.67 -7.40
CA TYR A 112 -4.13 6.82 -8.28
C TYR A 112 -3.03 7.86 -8.07
N GLY A 113 -2.55 8.47 -9.15
CA GLY A 113 -1.48 9.46 -9.09
C GLY A 113 -1.09 10.06 -10.43
N LEU A 114 0.09 10.68 -10.50
CA LEU A 114 0.65 11.29 -11.72
C LEU A 114 1.89 10.53 -12.20
N ILE A 115 2.30 10.76 -13.46
CA ILE A 115 3.57 10.31 -14.04
C ILE A 115 4.44 11.55 -14.26
#